data_AF-A0A6P0S238-F1
#
_entry.id   AF-A0A6P0S238-F1
#
_cell.length_a   1.000
_cell.length_b   1.000
_cell.length_c   1.000
_cell.angle_alpha   90.00
_cell.angle_beta   90.00
_cell.angle_gamma   90.00
#
_symmetry.space_group_name_H-M   'P 1'
#
loop_
_entity.id
_entity.type
_entity.pdbx_description
1 polymer ?
#
loop_
_entity_poly.entity_id
_entity_poly.type
_entity_poly.pdbx_seq_one_letter_code
_entity_poly.pdbx_strand_id
1 'polypeptide(L)'
;MDKIPDEAIVLRGGRNRPEDIHRGIGTHPSGVTGISVECAVGLTIEELAANIPHGQIGYTTVGEVRQAGGEVIRTSGRSRHHATLVGLTPQQISNLLNPTFPNPVRKQ
;
A
#
# COMPACT_ATOMS: atom_id res chain seq x y z
N MET A 1 6.70 -4.26 -19.58
CA MET A 1 6.02 -4.29 -18.26
C MET A 1 5.60 -2.87 -17.99
N ASP A 2 4.30 -2.62 -17.95
CA ASP A 2 3.77 -1.27 -17.74
C ASP A 2 4.10 -0.83 -16.31
N LYS A 3 4.99 0.17 -16.20
CA LYS A 3 5.42 0.74 -14.94
C LYS A 3 4.26 1.57 -14.37
N ILE A 4 3.93 1.37 -13.10
CA ILE A 4 2.90 2.16 -12.43
C ILE A 4 3.37 3.63 -12.38
N PRO A 5 2.57 4.62 -12.80
CA PRO A 5 2.95 6.03 -12.76
C PRO A 5 3.28 6.52 -11.34
N ASP A 6 4.14 7.54 -11.21
CA ASP A 6 4.60 8.04 -9.91
C ASP A 6 3.48 8.69 -9.10
N GLU A 7 2.51 9.31 -9.78
CA GLU A 7 1.32 9.94 -9.20
C GLU A 7 0.28 8.94 -8.68
N ALA A 8 0.47 7.63 -8.92
CA ALA A 8 -0.44 6.62 -8.41
C ALA A 8 -0.41 6.60 -6.89
N ILE A 9 -1.61 6.61 -6.29
CA ILE A 9 -1.76 6.48 -4.84
C ILE A 9 -1.39 5.05 -4.45
N VAL A 10 -0.68 4.91 -3.34
CA VAL A 10 -0.37 3.64 -2.68
C VAL A 10 -1.04 3.68 -1.32
N LEU A 11 -1.98 2.77 -1.08
CA LEU A 11 -2.85 2.81 0.09
C LEU A 11 -2.81 1.47 0.81
N ARG A 12 -2.73 1.53 2.15
CA ARG A 12 -2.73 0.34 3.00
C ARG A 12 -3.60 0.52 4.23
N GLY A 13 -4.37 -0.51 4.55
CA GLY A 13 -5.13 -0.58 5.79
C GLY A 13 -4.30 -1.04 6.99
N GLY A 14 -4.67 -0.52 8.15
CA GLY A 14 -4.04 -0.80 9.44
C GLY A 14 -3.44 0.46 10.05
N ARG A 15 -2.82 0.30 11.23
CA ARG A 15 -2.07 1.38 11.89
C ARG A 15 -0.67 1.57 11.30
N ASN A 16 -0.26 0.69 10.39
CA ASN A 16 1.01 0.74 9.66
C ASN A 16 2.24 0.98 10.54
N ARG A 17 2.25 0.45 11.77
CA ARG A 17 3.42 0.51 12.66
C ARG A 17 4.52 -0.41 12.14
N PRO A 18 5.81 -0.16 12.44
CA PRO A 18 6.90 -1.00 11.93
C PRO A 18 6.69 -2.50 12.21
N GLU A 19 6.18 -2.86 13.39
CA GLU A 19 5.86 -4.23 13.77
C GLU A 19 4.67 -4.83 13.01
N ASP A 20 3.66 -4.02 12.67
CA ASP A 20 2.52 -4.44 11.84
C ASP A 20 2.97 -4.68 10.40
N ILE A 21 3.83 -3.79 9.88
CA ILE A 21 4.42 -3.91 8.55
C ILE A 21 5.29 -5.16 8.49
N HIS A 22 6.16 -5.37 9.47
CA HIS A 22 7.03 -6.55 9.52
C HIS A 22 6.22 -7.86 9.49
N ARG A 23 5.16 -7.96 10.30
CA ARG A 23 4.24 -9.12 10.27
C ARG A 23 3.47 -9.26 8.96
N GLY A 24 3.25 -8.17 8.25
CA GLY A 24 2.52 -8.12 6.99
C GLY A 24 3.38 -8.37 5.74
N ILE A 25 4.71 -8.42 5.87
CA ILE A 25 5.59 -8.77 4.76
C ILE A 25 5.46 -10.27 4.48
N GLY A 26 5.25 -10.61 3.22
CA GLY A 26 5.18 -11.99 2.76
C GLY A 26 5.50 -12.10 1.29
N THR A 27 5.70 -13.34 0.84
CA THR A 27 5.90 -13.64 -0.58
C THR A 27 4.55 -13.85 -1.25
N HIS A 28 4.19 -12.96 -2.16
CA HIS A 28 3.02 -13.11 -3.02
C HIS A 28 3.18 -14.36 -3.93
N PRO A 29 2.12 -15.09 -4.30
CA PRO A 29 2.20 -16.27 -5.17
C PRO A 29 2.92 -16.08 -6.51
N SER A 30 3.03 -14.84 -6.99
CA SER A 30 3.83 -14.48 -8.17
C SER A 30 5.34 -14.40 -7.91
N GLY A 31 5.80 -14.77 -6.70
CA GLY A 31 7.21 -14.72 -6.29
C GLY A 31 7.70 -13.36 -5.77
N VAL A 32 6.82 -12.37 -5.62
CA VAL A 32 7.19 -11.01 -5.19
C VAL A 32 7.09 -10.89 -3.67
N THR A 33 8.21 -10.63 -3.00
CA THR A 33 8.25 -10.46 -1.54
C THR A 33 8.14 -8.99 -1.15
N GLY A 34 7.14 -8.67 -0.34
CA GLY A 34 6.90 -7.31 0.12
C GLY A 34 5.59 -7.23 0.90
N ILE A 35 4.97 -6.06 0.89
CA ILE A 35 3.71 -5.83 1.60
C ILE A 35 2.59 -5.49 0.64
N SER A 36 1.42 -6.09 0.85
CA SER A 36 0.22 -5.81 0.04
C SER A 36 -0.30 -4.40 0.27
N VAL A 37 -0.60 -3.73 -0.83
CA VAL A 37 -1.16 -2.38 -0.91
C VAL A 37 -2.20 -2.34 -2.02
N GLU A 38 -3.08 -1.35 -1.97
CA GLU A 38 -3.93 -0.96 -3.09
C GLU A 38 -3.25 0.18 -3.85
N CYS A 39 -3.26 0.15 -5.19
CA CYS A 39 -2.60 1.16 -6.00
C CYS A 39 -3.33 1.49 -7.30
N ALA A 40 -3.62 2.79 -7.51
CA ALA A 40 -4.31 3.30 -8.69
C ALA A 40 -3.98 4.78 -8.95
N VAL A 41 -4.13 5.19 -10.22
CA VAL A 41 -4.09 6.60 -10.65
C VAL A 41 -5.53 7.08 -10.81
N GLY A 42 -5.80 8.33 -10.40
CA GLY A 42 -7.07 9.00 -10.68
C GLY A 42 -8.28 8.52 -9.86
N LEU A 43 -8.07 7.64 -8.87
CA LEU A 43 -9.11 7.24 -7.92
C LEU A 43 -9.02 8.04 -6.63
N THR A 44 -10.15 8.20 -5.96
CA THR A 44 -10.19 8.77 -4.61
C THR A 44 -9.70 7.77 -3.57
N ILE A 45 -9.39 8.27 -2.37
CA ILE A 45 -9.01 7.44 -1.22
C ILE A 45 -10.14 6.49 -0.85
N GLU A 46 -11.40 6.95 -0.91
CA GLU A 46 -12.61 6.19 -0.65
C GLU A 46 -12.76 5.01 -1.63
N GLU A 47 -12.61 5.27 -2.92
CA GLU A 47 -12.72 4.25 -3.97
C GLU A 47 -11.63 3.19 -3.81
N LEU A 48 -10.39 3.61 -3.53
CA LEU A 48 -9.27 2.71 -3.35
C LEU A 48 -9.36 1.92 -2.04
N ALA A 49 -9.95 2.49 -1.00
CA ALA A 49 -10.13 1.85 0.31
C ALA A 49 -11.32 0.88 0.38
N ALA A 50 -12.19 0.81 -0.64
CA ALA A 50 -13.44 0.05 -0.63
C ALA A 50 -13.28 -1.41 -0.14
N ASN A 51 -12.19 -2.08 -0.53
CA ASN A 51 -11.92 -3.48 -0.19
C ASN A 51 -11.06 -3.68 1.07
N ILE A 52 -10.69 -2.60 1.77
CA ILE A 52 -9.82 -2.66 2.93
C ILE A 52 -10.64 -2.83 4.20
N PRO A 53 -10.49 -3.94 4.95
CA PRO A 53 -11.34 -4.23 6.12
C PRO A 53 -10.97 -3.40 7.37
N HIS A 54 -9.79 -2.80 7.40
CA HIS A 54 -9.25 -2.10 8.56
C HIS A 54 -9.92 -0.73 8.77
N GLY A 55 -10.13 -0.34 10.04
CA GLY A 55 -10.70 0.97 10.41
C GLY A 55 -9.72 2.16 10.33
N GLN A 56 -8.46 1.91 10.00
CA GLN A 56 -7.43 2.92 9.76
C GLN A 56 -6.76 2.66 8.42
N ILE A 57 -6.34 3.71 7.74
CA ILE A 57 -5.60 3.66 6.47
C ILE A 57 -4.44 4.65 6.50
N GLY A 58 -3.36 4.30 5.80
CA GLY A 58 -2.27 5.21 5.46
C GLY A 58 -2.07 5.17 3.96
N TYR A 59 -1.64 6.29 3.37
CA TYR A 59 -1.37 6.36 1.95
C TYR A 59 -0.16 7.25 1.65
N THR A 60 0.44 7.00 0.51
CA THR A 60 1.58 7.72 -0.09
C THR A 60 1.42 7.64 -1.61
N THR A 61 2.44 8.02 -2.36
CA THR A 61 2.49 7.87 -3.82
C THR A 61 3.58 6.90 -4.24
N VAL A 62 3.45 6.35 -5.45
CA VAL A 62 4.50 5.50 -6.03
C VAL A 62 5.82 6.27 -6.19
N GLY A 63 5.75 7.56 -6.52
CA GLY A 63 6.92 8.44 -6.60
C GLY A 63 7.68 8.54 -5.28
N GLU A 64 6.97 8.75 -4.16
CA GLU A 64 7.58 8.78 -2.82
C GLU A 64 8.20 7.44 -2.41
N VAL A 65 7.54 6.32 -2.74
CA VAL A 65 8.10 4.97 -2.53
C VAL A 65 9.41 4.80 -3.29
N ARG A 66 9.45 5.22 -4.55
CA ARG A 66 10.67 5.15 -5.39
C ARG A 66 11.77 6.07 -4.90
N GLN A 67 11.44 7.28 -4.46
CA GLN A 67 12.40 8.19 -3.83
C GLN A 67 13.02 7.61 -2.56
N ALA A 68 12.27 6.80 -1.81
CA ALA A 68 12.78 6.07 -0.65
C ALA A 68 13.62 4.83 -1.00
N GLY A 69 13.75 4.48 -2.29
CA GLY A 69 14.49 3.31 -2.78
C GLY A 69 13.65 2.04 -2.97
N GLY A 70 12.32 2.15 -2.89
CA GLY A 70 11.38 1.05 -3.09
C GLY A 70 10.81 0.98 -4.49
N GLU A 71 9.89 0.04 -4.70
CA GLU A 71 9.08 -0.04 -5.91
C GLU A 71 7.69 -0.60 -5.58
N VAL A 72 6.71 -0.30 -6.44
CA VAL A 72 5.37 -0.87 -6.37
C VAL A 72 5.11 -1.69 -7.63
N ILE A 73 4.93 -3.00 -7.43
CA ILE A 73 4.74 -3.96 -8.51
C ILE A 73 3.28 -4.38 -8.52
N ARG A 74 2.64 -4.32 -9.70
CA ARG A 74 1.27 -4.82 -9.88
C ARG A 74 1.27 -6.34 -9.68
N THR A 75 0.50 -6.80 -8.70
CA THR A 75 0.34 -8.23 -8.36
C THR A 75 -1.14 -8.56 -8.21
N SER A 76 -1.54 -9.78 -8.51
CA SER A 76 -2.93 -10.21 -8.33
C SER A 76 -3.37 -10.13 -6.87
N GLY A 77 -4.65 -9.90 -6.60
CA GLY A 77 -5.18 -9.95 -5.24
C GLY A 77 -6.69 -9.96 -5.26
N ARG A 78 -7.31 -9.71 -4.09
CA ARG A 78 -8.78 -9.60 -3.99
C ARG A 78 -9.34 -8.43 -4.78
N SER A 79 -8.57 -7.34 -4.87
CA SER A 79 -8.90 -6.12 -5.60
C SER A 79 -8.15 -6.07 -6.93
N ARG A 80 -8.77 -5.50 -7.97
CA ARG A 80 -8.10 -5.18 -9.25
C ARG A 80 -6.97 -4.15 -9.08
N HIS A 81 -6.98 -3.40 -7.98
CA HIS A 81 -5.98 -2.39 -7.66
C HIS A 81 -4.84 -2.94 -6.81
N HIS A 82 -4.87 -4.23 -6.45
CA HIS A 82 -3.84 -4.83 -5.63
C HIS A 82 -2.45 -4.68 -6.26
N ALA A 83 -1.47 -4.38 -5.42
CA ALA A 83 -0.07 -4.30 -5.75
C ALA A 83 0.77 -4.71 -4.52
N THR A 84 2.06 -4.88 -4.74
CA THR A 84 3.03 -5.20 -3.69
C THR A 84 4.11 -4.13 -3.65
N LEU A 85 4.27 -3.50 -2.48
CA LEU A 85 5.38 -2.59 -2.20
C LEU A 85 6.59 -3.42 -1.77
N VAL A 86 7.72 -3.22 -2.45
CA VAL A 86 8.97 -3.97 -2.26
C VAL A 86 10.17 -3.05 -2.03
N GLY A 87 11.28 -3.64 -1.56
CA GLY A 87 12.58 -2.96 -1.50
C GLY A 87 12.81 -2.04 -0.31
N LEU A 88 11.83 -1.88 0.57
CA LEU A 88 11.93 -1.03 1.76
C LEU A 88 11.87 -1.83 3.06
N THR A 89 12.53 -1.32 4.09
CA THR A 89 12.44 -1.85 5.46
C THR A 89 11.06 -1.54 6.07
N PRO A 90 10.63 -2.29 7.10
CA PRO A 90 9.38 -1.99 7.80
C PRO A 90 9.30 -0.56 8.35
N GLN A 91 10.44 -0.01 8.80
CA GLN A 91 10.51 1.36 9.30
C GLN A 91 10.30 2.40 8.18
N GLN A 92 10.93 2.21 7.02
CA GLN A 92 10.74 3.12 5.88
C GLN A 92 9.29 3.10 5.38
N ILE A 93 8.70 1.91 5.27
CA ILE A 93 7.29 1.76 4.87
C ILE A 93 6.37 2.41 5.91
N SER A 94 6.63 2.19 7.20
CA SER A 94 5.89 2.83 8.29
C SER A 94 5.96 4.35 8.18
N ASN A 95 7.13 4.93 7.90
CA ASN A 95 7.29 6.37 7.76
C ASN A 95 6.48 6.94 6.58
N LEU A 96 6.43 6.21 5.46
CA LEU A 96 5.65 6.62 4.28
C LEU A 96 4.13 6.55 4.50
N LEU A 97 3.67 5.58 5.30
CA LEU A 97 2.25 5.31 5.51
C LEU A 97 1.68 5.90 6.81
N ASN A 98 2.44 6.76 7.48
CA ASN A 98 2.02 7.45 8.69
C ASN A 98 2.11 8.98 8.53
N PRO A 99 1.21 9.74 9.19
CA PRO A 99 0.15 9.27 10.09
C PRO A 99 -0.97 8.52 9.37
N THR A 100 -1.65 7.61 10.08
CA THR A 100 -2.87 6.97 9.56
C THR A 100 -4.10 7.79 9.86
N PHE A 101 -5.15 7.61 9.06
CA PHE A 101 -6.44 8.28 9.18
C PHE A 101 -7.57 7.26 9.30
N PRO A 102 -8.72 7.65 9.89
CA PRO A 102 -9.94 6.83 9.82
C PRO A 102 -10.27 6.41 8.39
N ASN A 103 -10.54 5.12 8.22
CA ASN A 103 -10.94 4.61 6.91
C ASN A 103 -12.34 5.13 6.56
N PRO A 104 -12.51 5.96 5.51
CA PRO A 104 -13.79 6.60 5.21
C PRO A 104 -14.88 5.61 4.81
N VAL A 105 -14.53 4.39 4.36
CA VAL A 105 -15.51 3.34 4.02
C VAL A 105 -15.87 2.44 5.20
N ARG A 106 -15.22 2.61 6.35
CA ARG A 106 -15.55 1.90 7.58
C ARG A 106 -16.23 2.89 8.53
N LYS A 107 -17.57 2.86 8.53
CA LYS A 107 -18.35 3.53 9.57
C LYS A 107 -17.99 2.88 10.90
N GLN A 108 -17.55 3.71 11.86
CA GLN A 108 -17.38 3.32 13.26
C GLN A 108 -18.74 2.94 13.86
#